data_AF-A0A7Y4XR54-F1
#
_entry.id   AF-A0A7Y4XR54-F1
#
_cell.length_a   1.000
_cell.length_b   1.000
_cell.length_c   1.000
_cell.angle_alpha   90.00
_cell.angle_beta   90.00
_cell.angle_gamma   90.00
#
_symmetry.space_group_name_H-M   'P 1'
#
loop_
_entity.id
_entity.type
_entity.pdbx_description
1 polymer ?
#
loop_
_entity_poly.entity_id
_entity_poly.type
_entity_poly.pdbx_seq_one_letter_code
_entity_poly.pdbx_strand_id
1 'polypeptide(L)'
;MKALTISFWIIAFSALCTSVVAQSAPQEYYVTIGVFAVQDNAVRFTAKANRVGFSAHYAINPARKLYYVYILQTAEKRKAFAFLIKIKLDSEYKDAWVFNGHLGEDSMPVEQPIVEKPIVVEKPVVEQPVVKDSVVETPVVTKVDSSTIVKPVVKKVAKHKFFDFKFLNAENGNEVRGELHFSESEKATQYQAYKANEMIDLPAPRNASSTLFITTVAPGYKVLETTINYKDPLPSSSGTGPDGEIIIPLTLTRAKRGDYIEFNNVSFYRNSVVMQPQFKDEMDGLVDLMKENLAYKVKIHGHCNGTESRDIVTLGTSTKFFESDPGNVKKTGSAKELTDLRAESARRYLVSQGISVERISTKGEGGKEMVYPQTSVYANYNDRIEVEVIRH
;
A
#
# COMPACT_ATOMS: atom_id res chain seq x y z
N MET A 1 37.94 -50.16 -54.07
CA MET A 1 37.04 -49.12 -53.54
C MET A 1 36.74 -49.42 -52.07
N LYS A 2 36.95 -48.46 -51.16
CA LYS A 2 36.41 -48.46 -49.79
C LYS A 2 36.05 -46.99 -49.48
N ALA A 3 34.81 -46.72 -49.13
CA ALA A 3 34.33 -45.36 -48.86
C ALA A 3 34.61 -44.95 -47.41
N LEU A 4 34.96 -43.68 -47.20
CA LEU A 4 35.24 -43.13 -45.88
C LEU A 4 34.00 -42.40 -45.35
N THR A 5 33.29 -43.00 -44.39
CA THR A 5 32.13 -42.38 -43.73
C THR A 5 32.58 -41.50 -42.57
N ILE A 6 32.48 -40.16 -42.75
CA ILE A 6 32.79 -39.17 -41.72
C ILE A 6 31.50 -38.83 -40.95
N SER A 7 31.44 -39.19 -39.67
CA SER A 7 30.30 -38.89 -38.80
C SER A 7 30.47 -37.53 -38.12
N PHE A 8 29.64 -36.54 -38.49
CA PHE A 8 29.57 -35.26 -37.80
C PHE A 8 28.87 -35.39 -36.44
N TRP A 9 29.57 -35.04 -35.37
CA TRP A 9 28.97 -34.85 -34.05
C TRP A 9 28.52 -33.40 -33.88
N ILE A 10 27.19 -33.18 -33.80
CA ILE A 10 26.63 -31.88 -33.46
C ILE A 10 26.66 -31.74 -31.93
N ILE A 11 27.56 -30.90 -31.42
CA ILE A 11 27.60 -30.53 -30.00
C ILE A 11 26.51 -29.47 -29.76
N ALA A 12 25.39 -29.89 -29.18
CA ALA A 12 24.31 -28.99 -28.80
C ALA A 12 24.72 -28.16 -27.57
N PHE A 13 25.13 -26.90 -27.80
CA PHE A 13 25.58 -26.01 -26.72
C PHE A 13 24.37 -25.45 -25.94
N SER A 14 23.92 -26.17 -24.92
CA SER A 14 22.79 -25.77 -24.07
C SER A 14 23.17 -24.57 -23.19
N ALA A 15 22.92 -23.36 -23.67
CA ALA A 15 23.12 -22.14 -22.89
C ALA A 15 22.13 -22.09 -21.72
N LEU A 16 22.61 -22.43 -20.53
CA LEU A 16 21.82 -22.36 -19.30
C LEU A 16 21.69 -20.90 -18.85
N CYS A 17 20.69 -20.20 -19.36
CA CYS A 17 20.34 -18.85 -18.91
C CYS A 17 19.84 -18.89 -17.46
N THR A 18 20.75 -18.78 -16.50
CA THR A 18 20.43 -18.58 -15.08
C THR A 18 19.83 -17.20 -14.88
N SER A 19 18.50 -17.12 -14.94
CA SER A 19 17.74 -15.91 -14.61
C SER A 19 18.06 -15.47 -13.19
N VAL A 20 18.81 -14.38 -13.03
CA VAL A 20 18.99 -13.72 -11.74
C VAL A 20 17.66 -13.04 -11.41
N VAL A 21 16.81 -13.76 -10.66
CA VAL A 21 15.59 -13.19 -10.10
C VAL A 21 16.03 -12.16 -9.05
N ALA A 22 15.81 -10.88 -9.35
CA ALA A 22 15.96 -9.82 -8.35
C ALA A 22 14.94 -10.08 -7.23
N GLN A 23 15.43 -10.59 -6.10
CA GLN A 23 14.59 -10.92 -4.96
C GLN A 23 14.08 -9.62 -4.34
N SER A 24 12.82 -9.27 -4.65
CA SER A 24 12.12 -8.18 -3.97
C SER A 24 12.15 -8.42 -2.47
N ALA A 25 12.44 -7.37 -1.70
CA ALA A 25 12.39 -7.43 -0.23
C ALA A 25 11.06 -8.06 0.23
N PRO A 26 11.07 -8.94 1.25
CA PRO A 26 9.87 -9.63 1.71
C PRO A 26 8.81 -8.61 2.11
N GLN A 27 7.60 -8.77 1.58
CA GLN A 27 6.55 -7.76 1.76
C GLN A 27 5.90 -7.91 3.14
N GLU A 28 6.25 -7.00 4.05
CA GLU A 28 5.76 -6.97 5.41
C GLU A 28 4.46 -6.16 5.54
N TYR A 29 3.55 -6.66 6.38
CA TYR A 29 2.26 -6.07 6.69
C TYR A 29 2.14 -5.83 8.19
N TYR A 30 1.81 -4.60 8.57
CA TYR A 30 1.73 -4.17 9.97
C TYR A 30 0.33 -3.63 10.27
N VAL A 31 -0.30 -4.06 11.38
CA VAL A 31 -1.54 -3.45 11.84
C VAL A 31 -1.19 -2.28 12.75
N THR A 32 -1.13 -1.09 12.15
CA THR A 32 -0.69 0.16 12.76
C THR A 32 -1.86 0.84 13.49
N ILE A 33 -1.57 1.38 14.68
CA ILE A 33 -2.54 2.08 15.55
C ILE A 33 -2.14 3.54 15.83
N GLY A 34 -0.98 4.00 15.37
CA GLY A 34 -0.55 5.39 15.40
C GLY A 34 0.85 5.57 14.80
N VAL A 35 1.16 6.78 14.34
CA VAL A 35 2.47 7.16 13.78
C VAL A 35 2.91 8.50 14.39
N PHE A 36 4.15 8.59 14.87
CA PHE A 36 4.65 9.76 15.61
C PHE A 36 5.96 10.28 15.04
N ALA A 37 6.11 11.59 14.89
CA ALA A 37 7.38 12.22 14.52
C ALA A 37 8.43 12.22 15.65
N VAL A 38 8.00 12.03 16.91
CA VAL A 38 8.86 12.03 18.10
C VAL A 38 8.86 10.63 18.73
N GLN A 39 10.04 10.05 18.92
CA GLN A 39 10.22 8.69 19.45
C GLN A 39 9.53 8.49 20.80
N ASP A 40 9.69 9.43 21.75
CA ASP A 40 9.07 9.35 23.08
C ASP A 40 7.53 9.27 23.03
N ASN A 41 6.90 9.84 22.01
CA ASN A 41 5.45 9.72 21.83
C ASN A 41 5.07 8.31 21.35
N ALA A 42 5.84 7.70 20.45
CA ALA A 42 5.67 6.30 20.06
C ALA A 42 5.94 5.34 21.25
N VAL A 43 6.99 5.57 22.03
CA VAL A 43 7.30 4.81 23.27
C VAL A 43 6.14 4.89 24.26
N ARG A 44 5.65 6.11 24.56
CA ARG A 44 4.53 6.32 25.49
C ARG A 44 3.22 5.71 24.99
N PHE A 45 2.94 5.79 23.69
CA PHE A 45 1.73 5.21 23.11
C PHE A 45 1.78 3.67 23.08
N THR A 46 2.94 3.10 22.74
CA THR A 46 3.23 1.66 22.87
C THR A 46 3.01 1.19 24.30
N ALA A 47 3.56 1.92 25.28
CA ALA A 47 3.37 1.61 26.70
C ALA A 47 1.91 1.75 27.16
N LYS A 48 1.10 2.65 26.57
CA LYS A 48 -0.36 2.71 26.81
C LYS A 48 -1.03 1.45 26.27
N ALA A 49 -0.77 1.09 25.02
CA ALA A 49 -1.38 -0.08 24.36
C ALA A 49 -1.07 -1.38 25.11
N ASN A 50 0.16 -1.54 25.60
CA ASN A 50 0.57 -2.75 26.31
C ASN A 50 -0.06 -2.87 27.70
N ARG A 51 -0.36 -1.75 28.37
CA ARG A 51 -1.11 -1.72 29.64
C ARG A 51 -2.57 -2.14 29.50
N VAL A 52 -3.16 -2.07 28.30
CA VAL A 52 -4.52 -2.53 28.01
C VAL A 52 -4.56 -3.87 27.28
N GLY A 53 -3.44 -4.62 27.27
CA GLY A 53 -3.39 -6.02 26.87
C GLY A 53 -2.98 -6.31 25.42
N PHE A 54 -2.53 -5.30 24.65
CA PHE A 54 -1.97 -5.55 23.32
C PHE A 54 -0.48 -5.87 23.36
N SER A 55 0.02 -6.57 22.33
CA SER A 55 1.44 -6.76 22.08
C SER A 55 1.95 -5.66 21.12
N ALA A 56 1.82 -4.40 21.53
CA ALA A 56 2.27 -3.27 20.72
C ALA A 56 3.79 -3.13 20.72
N HIS A 57 4.31 -2.79 19.56
CA HIS A 57 5.70 -2.50 19.26
C HIS A 57 5.75 -1.18 18.46
N TYR A 58 6.94 -0.58 18.36
CA TYR A 58 7.15 0.54 17.45
C TYR A 58 8.46 0.38 16.68
N ALA A 59 8.48 0.87 15.44
CA ALA A 59 9.66 0.90 14.60
C ALA A 59 9.64 2.15 13.72
N ILE A 60 10.81 2.62 13.29
CA ILE A 60 10.90 3.75 12.37
C ILE A 60 10.56 3.31 10.94
N ASN A 61 9.86 4.15 10.18
CA ASN A 61 9.88 4.06 8.72
C ASN A 61 11.05 4.92 8.22
N PRO A 62 12.14 4.35 7.69
CA PRO A 62 13.37 5.08 7.44
C PRO A 62 13.21 6.13 6.32
N ALA A 63 12.42 5.82 5.28
CA ALA A 63 12.11 6.74 4.20
C ALA A 63 11.27 7.96 4.66
N ARG A 64 10.37 7.77 5.64
CA ARG A 64 9.45 8.81 6.13
C ARG A 64 9.95 9.54 7.39
N LYS A 65 10.93 8.97 8.10
CA LYS A 65 11.47 9.48 9.39
C LYS A 65 10.39 9.61 10.48
N LEU A 66 9.42 8.70 10.49
CA LEU A 66 8.32 8.63 11.46
C LEU A 66 8.29 7.28 12.17
N TYR A 67 7.92 7.25 13.45
CA TYR A 67 7.82 6.05 14.27
C TYR A 67 6.41 5.47 14.23
N TYR A 68 6.25 4.31 13.59
CA TYR A 68 4.99 3.58 13.45
C TYR A 68 4.79 2.67 14.67
N VAL A 69 3.67 2.83 15.39
CA VAL A 69 3.25 1.92 16.48
C VAL A 69 2.24 0.92 15.94
N TYR A 70 2.56 -0.37 16.07
CA TYR A 70 1.77 -1.48 15.52
C TYR A 70 1.56 -2.59 16.55
N ILE A 71 0.51 -3.37 16.36
CA ILE A 71 0.07 -4.46 17.26
C ILE A 71 0.06 -5.84 16.60
N LEU A 72 0.45 -5.91 15.32
CA LEU A 72 0.75 -7.12 14.58
C LEU A 72 1.75 -6.78 13.47
N GLN A 73 2.72 -7.66 13.23
CA GLN A 73 3.60 -7.70 12.06
C GLN A 73 3.47 -9.11 11.45
N THR A 74 3.34 -9.21 10.13
CA THR A 74 3.21 -10.50 9.43
C THR A 74 3.56 -10.36 7.94
N ALA A 75 4.03 -11.44 7.31
CA ALA A 75 4.18 -11.51 5.86
C ALA A 75 2.83 -11.75 5.11
N GLU A 76 1.75 -12.04 5.83
CA GLU A 76 0.47 -12.45 5.26
C GLU A 76 -0.58 -11.32 5.31
N LYS A 77 -0.80 -10.65 4.18
CA LYS A 77 -1.83 -9.59 4.02
C LYS A 77 -3.19 -10.01 4.57
N ARG A 78 -3.61 -11.24 4.30
CA ARG A 78 -4.85 -11.87 4.80
C ARG A 78 -4.96 -11.82 6.33
N LYS A 79 -3.90 -12.20 7.05
CA LYS A 79 -3.86 -12.19 8.53
C LYS A 79 -3.85 -10.76 9.08
N ALA A 80 -3.05 -9.87 8.47
CA ALA A 80 -3.04 -8.46 8.84
C ALA A 80 -4.43 -7.82 8.69
N PHE A 81 -5.14 -8.15 7.62
CA PHE A 81 -6.48 -7.61 7.36
C PHE A 81 -7.55 -8.21 8.29
N ALA A 82 -7.58 -9.53 8.48
CA ALA A 82 -8.49 -10.17 9.45
C ALA A 82 -8.34 -9.57 10.87
N PHE A 83 -7.09 -9.40 11.32
CA PHE A 83 -6.78 -8.78 12.60
C PHE A 83 -7.17 -7.30 12.64
N LEU A 84 -6.97 -6.53 11.56
CA LEU A 84 -7.43 -5.15 11.46
C LEU A 84 -8.95 -5.03 11.68
N ILE A 85 -9.75 -5.85 10.99
CA ILE A 85 -11.21 -5.83 11.14
C ILE A 85 -11.58 -6.10 12.62
N LYS A 86 -10.96 -7.11 13.23
CA LYS A 86 -11.15 -7.43 14.66
C LYS A 86 -10.82 -6.25 15.57
N ILE A 87 -9.66 -5.63 15.40
CA ILE A 87 -9.21 -4.48 16.20
C ILE A 87 -10.17 -3.29 16.10
N LYS A 88 -10.67 -2.97 14.89
CA LYS A 88 -11.67 -1.91 14.72
C LYS A 88 -12.98 -2.21 15.44
N LEU A 89 -13.37 -3.48 15.56
CA LEU A 89 -14.61 -3.87 16.24
C LEU A 89 -14.44 -3.94 17.77
N ASP A 90 -13.31 -4.48 18.26
CA ASP A 90 -13.12 -4.86 19.66
C ASP A 90 -12.39 -3.83 20.53
N SER A 91 -11.71 -2.84 19.94
CA SER A 91 -10.84 -1.90 20.68
C SER A 91 -11.22 -0.42 20.51
N GLU A 92 -10.50 0.47 21.21
CA GLU A 92 -10.53 1.92 20.97
C GLU A 92 -9.94 2.34 19.60
N TYR A 93 -9.14 1.48 18.96
CA TYR A 93 -8.39 1.80 17.74
C TYR A 93 -9.24 1.70 16.45
N LYS A 94 -10.34 2.46 16.38
CA LYS A 94 -11.21 2.56 15.19
C LYS A 94 -10.45 3.04 13.95
N ASP A 95 -9.42 3.85 14.17
CA ASP A 95 -8.54 4.43 13.15
C ASP A 95 -7.36 3.55 12.72
N ALA A 96 -7.27 2.30 13.18
CA ALA A 96 -6.23 1.38 12.75
C ALA A 96 -6.23 1.15 11.23
N TRP A 97 -5.09 0.74 10.67
CA TRP A 97 -4.94 0.34 9.27
C TRP A 97 -3.85 -0.71 9.08
N VAL A 98 -3.83 -1.36 7.90
CA VAL A 98 -2.68 -2.17 7.48
C VAL A 98 -1.69 -1.24 6.75
N PHE A 99 -0.51 -1.04 7.33
CA PHE A 99 0.66 -0.53 6.63
C PHE A 99 1.34 -1.68 5.85
N ASN A 100 1.95 -1.35 4.71
CA ASN A 100 2.64 -2.29 3.81
C ASN A 100 3.97 -1.66 3.39
N GLY A 101 5.07 -2.40 3.57
CA GLY A 101 6.43 -1.92 3.40
C GLY A 101 7.26 -2.17 4.66
N HIS A 102 8.56 -1.94 4.60
CA HIS A 102 9.47 -2.21 5.73
C HIS A 102 9.36 -1.16 6.85
N LEU A 103 9.51 -1.61 8.11
CA LEU A 103 9.74 -0.78 9.29
C LEU A 103 10.95 -1.33 10.07
N GLY A 104 11.89 -0.45 10.39
CA GLY A 104 13.21 -0.79 10.95
C GLY A 104 14.29 0.13 10.41
N GLU A 105 15.53 -0.10 10.83
CA GLU A 105 16.72 0.44 10.17
C GLU A 105 17.47 -0.71 9.50
N ASP A 106 17.90 -0.52 8.24
CA ASP A 106 18.76 -1.46 7.51
C ASP A 106 20.15 -1.51 8.16
N SER A 107 20.29 -2.32 9.20
CA SER A 107 21.52 -2.49 9.97
C SER A 107 21.90 -3.98 10.08
N MET A 108 23.21 -4.24 10.08
CA MET A 108 23.80 -5.58 10.09
C MET A 108 23.51 -6.30 11.44
N PRO A 109 23.58 -7.65 11.51
CA PRO A 109 22.72 -8.43 12.40
C PRO A 109 22.93 -8.09 13.88
N VAL A 110 21.85 -7.62 14.51
CA VAL A 110 21.75 -7.46 15.96
C VAL A 110 21.98 -8.81 16.64
N GLU A 111 22.83 -8.83 17.67
CA GLU A 111 23.10 -10.04 18.44
C GLU A 111 21.81 -10.64 19.02
N GLN A 112 21.56 -11.91 18.72
CA GLN A 112 20.48 -12.64 19.38
C GLN A 112 20.83 -12.82 20.87
N PRO A 113 19.88 -12.64 21.80
CA PRO A 113 20.07 -13.06 23.18
C PRO A 113 20.49 -14.53 23.22
N ILE A 114 21.55 -14.83 23.99
CA ILE A 114 22.12 -16.19 24.05
C ILE A 114 21.09 -17.14 24.67
N VAL A 115 20.41 -17.91 23.83
CA VAL A 115 19.57 -19.03 24.27
C VAL A 115 20.50 -20.17 24.66
N GLU A 116 20.65 -20.42 25.96
CA GLU A 116 21.35 -21.60 26.46
C GLU A 116 20.71 -22.87 25.89
N LYS A 117 21.48 -23.60 25.07
CA LYS A 117 21.07 -24.93 24.61
C LYS A 117 21.24 -25.93 25.75
N PRO A 118 20.26 -26.80 26.02
CA PRO A 118 20.42 -27.88 26.99
C PRO A 118 21.63 -28.75 26.65
N ILE A 119 22.45 -29.04 27.66
CA ILE A 119 23.61 -29.94 27.53
C ILE A 119 23.10 -31.35 27.25
N VAL A 120 23.45 -31.90 26.09
CA VAL A 120 23.28 -33.33 25.77
C VAL A 120 24.66 -33.98 25.80
N VAL A 121 24.80 -35.03 26.62
CA VAL A 121 26.08 -35.67 26.91
C VAL A 121 26.51 -36.59 25.77
N GLU A 122 27.79 -36.50 25.38
CA GLU A 122 28.41 -37.33 24.35
C GLU A 122 28.53 -38.82 24.72
N LYS A 123 28.64 -39.69 23.70
CA LYS A 123 29.70 -40.70 23.57
C LYS A 123 29.86 -41.14 22.09
N PRO A 124 31.02 -41.70 21.67
CA PRO A 124 31.62 -41.39 20.36
C PRO A 124 31.80 -42.63 19.44
N VAL A 125 32.88 -42.66 18.61
CA VAL A 125 33.38 -43.72 17.68
C VAL A 125 32.97 -43.49 16.20
N VAL A 126 33.86 -43.47 15.18
CA VAL A 126 35.35 -43.47 15.12
C VAL A 126 35.92 -42.78 13.85
N GLU A 127 37.24 -42.65 13.81
CA GLU A 127 38.13 -41.95 12.87
C GLU A 127 38.32 -42.50 11.42
N GLN A 128 38.55 -41.57 10.48
CA GLN A 128 39.64 -41.50 9.45
C GLN A 128 39.78 -42.57 8.32
N PRO A 129 40.70 -42.43 7.30
CA PRO A 129 41.57 -41.29 6.88
C PRO A 129 41.29 -40.76 5.43
N VAL A 130 41.57 -39.49 5.04
CA VAL A 130 42.84 -38.83 4.58
C VAL A 130 43.44 -39.36 3.25
N VAL A 131 43.86 -38.46 2.32
CA VAL A 131 45.19 -38.37 1.62
C VAL A 131 45.17 -37.62 0.24
N LYS A 132 45.84 -36.42 0.16
CA LYS A 132 46.67 -35.83 -0.96
C LYS A 132 46.07 -35.57 -2.37
N ASP A 133 46.63 -34.82 -3.35
CA ASP A 133 47.79 -33.88 -3.58
C ASP A 133 47.57 -33.16 -4.97
N SER A 134 48.27 -32.11 -5.47
CA SER A 134 48.99 -30.94 -4.88
C SER A 134 49.56 -29.94 -5.96
N VAL A 135 49.35 -28.61 -5.78
CA VAL A 135 50.17 -27.44 -6.26
C VAL A 135 50.17 -27.02 -7.78
N VAL A 136 50.62 -25.76 -8.07
CA VAL A 136 51.06 -25.14 -9.37
C VAL A 136 49.92 -24.60 -10.31
N GLU A 137 49.91 -23.38 -10.88
CA GLU A 137 50.73 -22.14 -10.82
C GLU A 137 49.92 -20.85 -11.18
N THR A 138 50.54 -19.66 -11.17
CA THR A 138 49.94 -18.36 -11.58
C THR A 138 50.82 -17.53 -12.53
N PRO A 139 50.21 -16.83 -13.51
CA PRO A 139 50.64 -15.48 -13.91
C PRO A 139 49.49 -14.45 -13.70
N VAL A 140 49.63 -13.37 -12.92
CA VAL A 140 50.48 -12.17 -13.05
C VAL A 140 49.84 -11.07 -13.93
N VAL A 141 49.32 -10.03 -13.23
CA VAL A 141 49.33 -8.58 -13.58
C VAL A 141 48.60 -8.17 -14.88
N THR A 142 47.60 -7.27 -14.85
CA THR A 142 47.84 -5.82 -14.62
C THR A 142 46.58 -5.08 -14.13
N LYS A 143 46.74 -4.15 -13.17
CA LYS A 143 45.74 -3.10 -12.87
C LYS A 143 46.13 -1.81 -13.58
N VAL A 144 45.14 -1.05 -14.07
CA VAL A 144 45.29 0.38 -14.37
C VAL A 144 44.22 1.14 -13.60
N ASP A 145 44.64 2.08 -12.77
CA ASP A 145 43.79 3.04 -12.07
C ASP A 145 43.69 4.32 -12.91
N SER A 146 42.59 5.07 -12.80
CA SER A 146 42.35 6.32 -13.52
C SER A 146 41.33 7.23 -12.82
N SER A 147 41.72 7.69 -11.63
CA SER A 147 41.49 9.05 -11.12
C SER A 147 40.30 9.85 -11.66
N THR A 148 39.29 10.03 -10.80
CA THR A 148 38.65 11.33 -10.50
C THR A 148 38.59 12.39 -11.61
N ILE A 149 37.47 12.46 -12.34
CA ILE A 149 37.08 13.68 -13.07
C ILE A 149 35.91 14.34 -12.34
N VAL A 150 36.21 15.38 -11.55
CA VAL A 150 35.18 16.28 -11.01
C VAL A 150 34.63 17.12 -12.16
N LYS A 151 33.53 16.66 -12.77
CA LYS A 151 32.75 17.50 -13.68
C LYS A 151 32.12 18.63 -12.86
N PRO A 152 32.29 19.91 -13.23
CA PRO A 152 31.61 21.00 -12.54
C PRO A 152 30.10 20.82 -12.73
N VAL A 153 29.36 20.74 -11.62
CA VAL A 153 27.90 20.72 -11.65
C VAL A 153 27.43 22.12 -12.04
N VAL A 154 27.31 22.33 -13.35
CA VAL A 154 26.62 23.50 -13.91
C VAL A 154 25.20 23.45 -13.37
N LYS A 155 24.89 24.38 -12.45
CA LYS A 155 23.53 24.58 -11.95
C LYS A 155 22.63 24.99 -13.12
N LYS A 156 22.01 24.00 -13.77
CA LYS A 156 20.74 24.22 -14.46
C LYS A 156 19.81 24.81 -13.40
N VAL A 157 19.47 26.09 -13.55
CA VAL A 157 18.47 26.73 -12.70
C VAL A 157 17.19 25.90 -12.85
N ALA A 158 16.73 25.32 -11.75
CA ALA A 158 15.46 24.59 -11.75
C ALA A 158 14.38 25.56 -12.23
N LYS A 159 13.75 25.23 -13.36
CA LYS A 159 12.81 26.14 -14.05
C LYS A 159 11.49 26.31 -13.27
N HIS A 160 11.27 25.39 -12.35
CA HIS A 160 10.12 25.15 -11.49
C HIS A 160 10.63 24.89 -10.06
N LYS A 161 9.73 24.73 -9.09
CA LYS A 161 10.09 24.31 -7.73
C LYS A 161 9.50 22.93 -7.43
N PHE A 162 10.31 22.04 -6.88
CA PHE A 162 9.86 20.76 -6.36
C PHE A 162 9.26 20.96 -4.96
N PHE A 163 8.10 20.35 -4.72
CA PHE A 163 7.41 20.36 -3.43
C PHE A 163 6.99 18.95 -3.04
N ASP A 164 6.94 18.66 -1.74
CA ASP A 164 6.32 17.46 -1.19
C ASP A 164 5.28 17.87 -0.15
N PHE A 165 4.00 17.68 -0.49
CA PHE A 165 2.89 18.09 0.36
C PHE A 165 2.46 16.92 1.23
N LYS A 166 2.91 16.91 2.49
CA LYS A 166 2.55 15.88 3.48
C LYS A 166 1.18 16.15 4.06
N PHE A 167 0.20 15.34 3.70
CA PHE A 167 -1.13 15.35 4.31
C PHE A 167 -1.05 14.59 5.63
N LEU A 168 -1.28 15.26 6.76
CA LEU A 168 -1.13 14.68 8.11
C LEU A 168 -2.44 14.77 8.88
N ASN A 169 -2.86 13.71 9.57
CA ASN A 169 -4.02 13.73 10.45
C ASN A 169 -3.74 14.57 11.71
N ALA A 170 -4.61 15.53 12.01
CA ALA A 170 -4.47 16.49 13.12
C ALA A 170 -4.41 15.88 14.54
N GLU A 171 -4.97 14.68 14.74
CA GLU A 171 -5.16 14.06 16.06
C GLU A 171 -4.00 13.15 16.46
N ASN A 172 -3.28 12.59 15.47
CA ASN A 172 -2.22 11.60 15.70
C ASN A 172 -0.94 11.83 14.88
N GLY A 173 -0.97 12.60 13.78
CA GLY A 173 0.18 12.83 12.90
C GLY A 173 0.37 11.79 11.79
N ASN A 174 -0.55 10.84 11.62
CA ASN A 174 -0.48 9.83 10.56
C ASN A 174 -0.56 10.48 9.17
N GLU A 175 0.20 9.97 8.19
CA GLU A 175 -0.01 10.34 6.78
C GLU A 175 -1.41 9.96 6.28
N VAL A 176 -1.99 10.80 5.43
CA VAL A 176 -3.32 10.65 4.83
C VAL A 176 -3.21 10.61 3.31
N ARG A 177 -3.82 9.61 2.65
CA ARG A 177 -3.90 9.56 1.18
C ARG A 177 -4.94 10.56 0.67
N GLY A 178 -4.50 11.57 -0.06
CA GLY A 178 -5.38 12.55 -0.70
C GLY A 178 -4.76 13.23 -1.91
N GLU A 179 -5.54 14.10 -2.53
CA GLU A 179 -5.20 14.86 -3.73
C GLU A 179 -5.11 16.36 -3.38
N LEU A 180 -4.14 17.06 -3.94
CA LEU A 180 -4.05 18.51 -3.95
C LEU A 180 -4.65 19.07 -5.23
N HIS A 181 -5.57 20.01 -5.10
CA HIS A 181 -6.06 20.83 -6.19
C HIS A 181 -5.41 22.20 -6.09
N PHE A 182 -4.48 22.51 -7.00
CA PHE A 182 -3.88 23.84 -7.14
C PHE A 182 -4.71 24.68 -8.12
N SER A 183 -5.14 25.87 -7.70
CA SER A 183 -5.87 26.82 -8.53
C SER A 183 -5.18 28.20 -8.58
N GLU A 184 -5.47 28.97 -9.64
CA GLU A 184 -4.87 30.30 -9.84
C GLU A 184 -5.52 31.41 -8.98
N SER A 185 -6.67 31.16 -8.35
CA SER A 185 -7.33 32.06 -7.38
C SER A 185 -8.41 31.32 -6.58
N GLU A 186 -8.81 31.86 -5.43
CA GLU A 186 -9.91 31.37 -4.57
C GLU A 186 -11.22 31.09 -5.33
N LYS A 187 -11.47 31.79 -6.44
CA LYS A 187 -12.71 31.71 -7.24
C LYS A 187 -12.51 31.01 -8.59
N ALA A 188 -11.35 30.39 -8.82
CA ALA A 188 -11.08 29.67 -10.04
C ALA A 188 -11.81 28.33 -10.06
N THR A 189 -12.64 28.11 -11.10
CA THR A 189 -13.33 26.83 -11.35
C THR A 189 -12.45 25.77 -12.00
N GLN A 190 -11.20 26.13 -12.36
CA GLN A 190 -10.20 25.25 -12.93
C GLN A 190 -9.03 25.07 -11.96
N TYR A 191 -8.55 23.84 -11.84
CA TYR A 191 -7.42 23.45 -11.01
C TYR A 191 -6.54 22.44 -11.72
N GLN A 192 -5.29 22.32 -11.27
CA GLN A 192 -4.39 21.22 -11.59
C GLN A 192 -4.37 20.26 -10.39
N ALA A 193 -4.43 18.96 -10.65
CA ALA A 193 -4.60 17.94 -9.63
C ALA A 193 -3.35 17.07 -9.48
N TYR A 194 -2.90 16.90 -8.24
CA TYR A 194 -1.69 16.15 -7.89
C TYR A 194 -1.94 15.27 -6.68
N LYS A 195 -1.18 14.19 -6.54
CA LYS A 195 -1.25 13.33 -5.35
C LYS A 195 -0.49 13.96 -4.17
N ALA A 196 -1.00 13.80 -2.96
CA ALA A 196 -0.29 14.16 -1.74
C ALA A 196 0.75 13.11 -1.35
N ASN A 197 1.75 13.54 -0.58
CA ASN A 197 2.87 12.74 -0.08
C ASN A 197 3.84 12.18 -1.15
N GLU A 198 3.67 12.57 -2.42
CA GLU A 198 4.60 12.35 -3.54
C GLU A 198 5.28 13.69 -3.91
N MET A 199 6.50 13.63 -4.47
CA MET A 199 7.20 14.83 -4.95
C MET A 199 6.56 15.35 -6.24
N ILE A 200 6.29 16.66 -6.30
CA ILE A 200 5.63 17.33 -7.43
C ILE A 200 6.54 18.43 -7.99
N ASP A 201 6.77 18.40 -9.31
CA ASP A 201 7.32 19.52 -10.07
C ASP A 201 6.23 20.57 -10.33
N LEU A 202 6.24 21.68 -9.57
CA LEU A 202 5.26 22.76 -9.74
C LEU A 202 5.85 23.95 -10.51
N PRO A 203 5.24 24.36 -11.65
CA PRO A 203 5.57 25.63 -12.28
C PRO A 203 5.09 26.80 -11.42
N ALA A 204 5.63 27.99 -11.69
CA ALA A 204 5.16 29.20 -11.03
C ALA A 204 3.67 29.48 -11.38
N PRO A 205 2.83 29.86 -10.40
CA PRO A 205 1.46 30.29 -10.65
C PRO A 205 1.46 31.54 -11.54
N ARG A 206 0.42 31.67 -12.38
CA ARG A 206 0.27 32.76 -13.37
C ARG A 206 -0.31 34.03 -12.76
N ASN A 207 -0.89 33.95 -11.56
CA ASN A 207 -1.37 35.13 -10.84
C ASN A 207 -0.23 36.10 -10.41
N ALA A 208 -0.56 37.39 -10.33
CA ALA A 208 0.41 38.46 -10.07
C ALA A 208 1.03 38.38 -8.66
N SER A 209 0.30 37.89 -7.67
CA SER A 209 0.77 37.72 -6.28
C SER A 209 1.75 36.54 -6.14
N SER A 210 1.87 35.68 -7.14
CA SER A 210 2.66 34.45 -7.10
C SER A 210 2.23 33.48 -5.99
N THR A 211 0.93 33.38 -5.78
CA THR A 211 0.28 32.58 -4.74
C THR A 211 -0.20 31.25 -5.29
N LEU A 212 0.14 30.14 -4.64
CA LEU A 212 -0.55 28.86 -4.81
C LEU A 212 -1.82 28.89 -3.96
N PHE A 213 -3.00 28.76 -4.58
CA PHE A 213 -4.25 28.47 -3.86
C PHE A 213 -4.46 26.97 -3.87
N ILE A 214 -4.69 26.37 -2.70
CA ILE A 214 -4.61 24.93 -2.49
C ILE A 214 -5.86 24.44 -1.75
N THR A 215 -6.56 23.50 -2.36
CA THR A 215 -7.69 22.77 -1.77
C THR A 215 -7.32 21.29 -1.62
N THR A 216 -7.57 20.70 -0.45
CA THR A 216 -7.20 19.28 -0.17
C THR A 216 -8.40 18.34 -0.28
N VAL A 217 -8.24 17.23 -0.99
CA VAL A 217 -9.27 16.19 -1.12
C VAL A 217 -8.77 14.88 -0.51
N ALA A 218 -9.28 14.52 0.67
CA ALA A 218 -8.90 13.30 1.39
C ALA A 218 -10.16 12.60 1.97
N PRO A 219 -10.42 11.31 1.64
CA PRO A 219 -11.58 10.58 2.14
C PRO A 219 -11.62 10.51 3.67
N GLY A 220 -12.77 10.82 4.26
CA GLY A 220 -12.92 10.80 5.71
C GLY A 220 -12.24 11.97 6.46
N TYR A 221 -11.78 13.00 5.76
CA TYR A 221 -11.26 14.25 6.32
C TYR A 221 -12.08 15.45 5.85
N LYS A 222 -11.99 16.57 6.57
CA LYS A 222 -12.51 17.86 6.11
C LYS A 222 -11.61 18.39 4.99
N VAL A 223 -12.21 19.09 4.04
CA VAL A 223 -11.46 19.91 3.07
C VAL A 223 -10.74 21.02 3.85
N LEU A 224 -9.43 21.12 3.63
CA LEU A 224 -8.61 22.27 4.00
C LEU A 224 -8.41 23.13 2.74
N GLU A 225 -8.62 24.43 2.89
CA GLU A 225 -8.26 25.44 1.88
C GLU A 225 -7.16 26.33 2.48
N THR A 226 -6.10 26.58 1.72
CA THR A 226 -4.93 27.33 2.19
C THR A 226 -4.20 28.01 1.03
N THR A 227 -3.23 28.88 1.36
CA THR A 227 -2.40 29.57 0.38
C THR A 227 -0.92 29.50 0.74
N ILE A 228 -0.06 29.48 -0.28
CA ILE A 228 1.40 29.49 -0.13
C ILE A 228 2.00 30.47 -1.12
N ASN A 229 2.98 31.26 -0.71
CA ASN A 229 3.75 32.11 -1.62
C ASN A 229 4.76 31.24 -2.39
N TYR A 230 4.61 31.12 -3.70
CA TYR A 230 5.52 30.31 -4.52
C TYR A 230 6.95 30.86 -4.53
N LYS A 231 7.12 32.18 -4.43
CA LYS A 231 8.46 32.82 -4.40
C LYS A 231 9.15 32.55 -3.06
N ASP A 232 8.45 32.77 -1.95
CA ASP A 232 8.91 32.47 -0.59
C ASP A 232 7.97 31.50 0.16
N PRO A 233 8.14 30.18 -0.04
CA PRO A 233 7.32 29.15 0.60
C PRO A 233 7.86 28.72 1.98
N LEU A 234 8.99 29.28 2.43
CA LEU A 234 9.63 28.88 3.68
C LEU A 234 8.73 29.08 4.93
N PRO A 235 7.91 30.14 5.05
CA PRO A 235 6.96 30.28 6.16
C PRO A 235 5.88 29.19 6.24
N SER A 236 5.67 28.42 5.17
CA SER A 236 4.70 27.32 5.10
C SER A 236 5.38 25.94 5.12
N SER A 237 6.70 25.87 5.31
CA SER A 237 7.50 24.67 5.12
C SER A 237 8.08 24.13 6.42
N SER A 238 8.18 22.80 6.52
CA SER A 238 8.94 22.11 7.58
C SER A 238 10.41 21.88 7.22
N GLY A 239 10.90 22.45 6.12
CA GLY A 239 12.26 22.31 5.61
C GLY A 239 12.34 21.64 4.24
N THR A 240 13.58 21.32 3.83
CA THR A 240 13.87 20.70 2.53
C THR A 240 14.10 19.19 2.70
N GLY A 241 13.58 18.39 1.77
CA GLY A 241 13.84 16.96 1.71
C GLY A 241 15.19 16.60 1.08
N PRO A 242 15.50 15.29 0.96
CA PRO A 242 16.81 14.81 0.51
C PRO A 242 17.17 15.21 -0.93
N ASP A 243 16.17 15.38 -1.79
CA ASP A 243 16.36 15.64 -3.23
C ASP A 243 16.28 17.15 -3.57
N GLY A 244 16.09 18.01 -2.55
CA GLY A 244 16.00 19.46 -2.69
C GLY A 244 14.56 20.00 -2.80
N GLU A 245 13.57 19.15 -2.58
CA GLU A 245 12.14 19.47 -2.58
C GLU A 245 11.69 20.17 -1.29
N ILE A 246 10.74 21.10 -1.41
CA ILE A 246 10.23 21.90 -0.28
C ILE A 246 9.09 21.13 0.38
N ILE A 247 9.28 20.68 1.62
CA ILE A 247 8.28 19.92 2.36
C ILE A 247 7.25 20.87 2.97
N ILE A 248 5.97 20.66 2.65
CA ILE A 248 4.83 21.44 3.16
C ILE A 248 3.91 20.50 3.96
N PRO A 249 3.84 20.61 5.30
CA PRO A 249 2.88 19.87 6.09
C PRO A 249 1.48 20.51 6.01
N LEU A 250 0.48 19.72 5.64
CA LEU A 250 -0.93 20.11 5.59
C LEU A 250 -1.74 19.25 6.56
N THR A 251 -2.09 19.85 7.69
CA THR A 251 -2.72 19.16 8.82
C THR A 251 -4.25 19.10 8.66
N LEU A 252 -4.77 17.90 8.38
CA LEU A 252 -6.17 17.62 8.07
C LEU A 252 -6.95 17.17 9.31
N THR A 253 -8.08 17.81 9.57
CA THR A 253 -9.03 17.38 10.61
C THR A 253 -9.92 16.25 10.10
N ARG A 254 -10.09 15.17 10.87
CA ARG A 254 -10.97 14.06 10.50
C ARG A 254 -12.42 14.52 10.35
N ALA A 255 -13.13 14.01 9.35
CA ALA A 255 -14.57 14.13 9.23
C ALA A 255 -15.25 13.03 10.07
N LYS A 256 -16.32 13.38 10.78
CA LYS A 256 -17.09 12.44 11.60
C LYS A 256 -18.08 11.67 10.72
N ARG A 257 -17.73 10.43 10.34
CA ARG A 257 -18.64 9.42 9.76
C ARG A 257 -18.48 8.10 10.53
N GLY A 258 -19.54 7.29 10.58
CA GLY A 258 -19.69 6.17 11.53
C GLY A 258 -18.88 4.90 11.22
N ASP A 259 -19.16 3.84 11.99
CA ASP A 259 -18.37 2.61 12.17
C ASP A 259 -18.29 1.63 10.98
N TYR A 260 -18.20 2.16 9.75
CA TYR A 260 -17.98 1.35 8.55
C TYR A 260 -16.52 0.91 8.44
N ILE A 261 -16.31 -0.31 7.94
CA ILE A 261 -14.98 -0.81 7.63
C ILE A 261 -14.75 -0.59 6.13
N GLU A 262 -14.00 0.47 5.83
CA GLU A 262 -13.49 0.77 4.49
C GLU A 262 -12.37 -0.21 4.12
N PHE A 263 -12.47 -0.80 2.92
CA PHE A 263 -11.49 -1.75 2.40
C PHE A 263 -10.53 -0.99 1.48
N ASN A 264 -9.30 -0.73 1.95
CA ASN A 264 -8.42 0.27 1.36
C ASN A 264 -7.98 0.00 -0.08
N ASN A 265 -8.03 -1.26 -0.55
CA ASN A 265 -7.65 -1.65 -1.91
C ASN A 265 -8.79 -2.33 -2.68
N VAL A 266 -10.06 -2.04 -2.37
CA VAL A 266 -11.11 -2.41 -3.34
C VAL A 266 -10.83 -1.67 -4.64
N SER A 267 -10.73 -2.43 -5.71
CA SER A 267 -10.85 -1.91 -7.06
C SER A 267 -11.45 -3.02 -7.90
N PHE A 268 -12.61 -2.76 -8.49
CA PHE A 268 -13.12 -3.58 -9.57
C PHE A 268 -12.35 -3.29 -10.86
N TYR A 269 -12.43 -4.17 -11.85
CA TYR A 269 -12.09 -3.74 -13.22
C TYR A 269 -13.08 -2.65 -13.67
N ARG A 270 -12.63 -1.72 -14.54
CA ARG A 270 -13.43 -0.55 -14.94
C ARG A 270 -14.80 -0.98 -15.49
N ASN A 271 -15.87 -0.42 -14.92
CA ASN A 271 -17.26 -0.79 -15.21
C ASN A 271 -17.58 -2.30 -15.08
N SER A 272 -16.82 -3.04 -14.28
CA SER A 272 -17.03 -4.45 -14.02
C SER A 272 -17.52 -4.72 -12.60
N VAL A 273 -18.10 -5.90 -12.42
CA VAL A 273 -18.37 -6.52 -11.11
C VAL A 273 -17.29 -7.55 -10.73
N VAL A 274 -16.37 -7.84 -11.66
CA VAL A 274 -15.15 -8.63 -11.41
C VAL A 274 -14.17 -7.74 -10.62
N MET A 275 -13.73 -8.26 -9.48
CA MET A 275 -12.76 -7.61 -8.59
C MET A 275 -11.34 -7.76 -9.14
N GLN A 276 -10.40 -6.89 -8.78
CA GLN A 276 -9.00 -7.07 -9.16
C GLN A 276 -8.27 -8.04 -8.20
N PRO A 277 -7.27 -8.81 -8.66
CA PRO A 277 -6.60 -9.85 -7.87
C PRO A 277 -6.06 -9.39 -6.50
N GLN A 278 -5.48 -8.19 -6.39
CA GLN A 278 -4.94 -7.68 -5.12
C GLN A 278 -5.99 -7.46 -4.02
N PHE A 279 -7.27 -7.55 -4.36
CA PHE A 279 -8.38 -7.47 -3.43
C PHE A 279 -8.71 -8.81 -2.75
N LYS A 280 -8.21 -9.95 -3.27
CA LYS A 280 -8.56 -11.28 -2.76
C LYS A 280 -8.20 -11.44 -1.27
N ASP A 281 -7.02 -11.01 -0.84
CA ASP A 281 -6.56 -11.16 0.55
C ASP A 281 -7.46 -10.43 1.58
N GLU A 282 -8.08 -9.32 1.18
CA GLU A 282 -8.95 -8.52 2.05
C GLU A 282 -10.32 -9.21 2.21
N MET A 283 -10.85 -9.75 1.11
CA MET A 283 -12.03 -10.61 1.15
C MET A 283 -11.78 -11.93 1.90
N ASP A 284 -10.61 -12.54 1.73
CA ASP A 284 -10.18 -13.73 2.47
C ASP A 284 -10.08 -13.45 3.98
N GLY A 285 -9.54 -12.29 4.38
CA GLY A 285 -9.48 -11.89 5.79
C GLY A 285 -10.86 -11.65 6.42
N LEU A 286 -11.81 -11.13 5.64
CA LEU A 286 -13.22 -11.05 6.05
C LEU A 286 -13.85 -12.45 6.20
N VAL A 287 -13.55 -13.39 5.30
CA VAL A 287 -14.00 -14.80 5.39
C VAL A 287 -13.49 -15.45 6.66
N ASP A 288 -12.22 -15.26 7.02
CA ASP A 288 -11.65 -15.84 8.25
C ASP A 288 -12.36 -15.29 9.49
N LEU A 289 -12.49 -13.96 9.61
CA LEU A 289 -13.19 -13.36 10.75
C LEU A 289 -14.65 -13.84 10.88
N MET A 290 -15.36 -13.99 9.76
CA MET A 290 -16.73 -14.51 9.75
C MET A 290 -16.82 -16.01 10.06
N LYS A 291 -15.76 -16.79 9.84
CA LYS A 291 -15.66 -18.20 10.28
C LYS A 291 -15.33 -18.31 11.76
N GLU A 292 -14.39 -17.52 12.25
CA GLU A 292 -14.04 -17.42 13.67
C GLU A 292 -15.23 -16.95 14.53
N ASN A 293 -16.00 -15.98 14.03
CA ASN A 293 -17.06 -15.30 14.79
C ASN A 293 -18.42 -15.55 14.12
N LEU A 294 -19.05 -16.68 14.43
CA LEU A 294 -20.31 -17.10 13.81
C LEU A 294 -21.48 -16.13 14.06
N ALA A 295 -21.43 -15.33 15.13
CA ALA A 295 -22.43 -14.31 15.44
C ALA A 295 -22.42 -13.10 14.49
N TYR A 296 -21.28 -12.81 13.83
CA TYR A 296 -21.16 -11.61 12.98
C TYR A 296 -22.02 -11.73 11.71
N LYS A 297 -22.82 -10.70 11.45
CA LYS A 297 -23.48 -10.47 10.17
C LYS A 297 -22.86 -9.27 9.48
N VAL A 298 -23.00 -9.16 8.18
CA VAL A 298 -22.49 -8.01 7.41
C VAL A 298 -23.52 -7.44 6.45
N LYS A 299 -23.40 -6.14 6.17
CA LYS A 299 -23.97 -5.50 5.00
C LYS A 299 -22.83 -5.02 4.10
N ILE A 300 -22.84 -5.46 2.85
CA ILE A 300 -21.87 -5.02 1.84
C ILE A 300 -22.48 -3.87 1.05
N HIS A 301 -21.84 -2.70 1.13
CA HIS A 301 -22.22 -1.50 0.41
C HIS A 301 -21.40 -1.43 -0.88
N GLY A 302 -22.07 -1.32 -2.03
CA GLY A 302 -21.43 -1.19 -3.33
C GLY A 302 -21.35 0.27 -3.77
N HIS A 303 -20.21 0.69 -4.32
CA HIS A 303 -19.99 2.05 -4.82
C HIS A 303 -19.43 2.05 -6.25
N CYS A 304 -19.59 3.17 -6.96
CA CYS A 304 -18.95 3.37 -8.25
C CYS A 304 -18.55 4.83 -8.49
N ASN A 305 -17.58 5.03 -9.37
CA ASN A 305 -17.28 6.34 -9.93
C ASN A 305 -18.43 6.80 -10.84
N GLY A 306 -18.92 8.03 -10.69
CA GLY A 306 -19.92 8.64 -11.57
C GLY A 306 -21.34 8.10 -11.47
N THR A 307 -22.34 8.93 -11.82
CA THR A 307 -23.77 8.61 -11.73
C THR A 307 -24.41 8.10 -13.04
N GLU A 308 -23.68 8.20 -14.15
CA GLU A 308 -24.16 7.90 -15.50
C GLU A 308 -24.47 6.42 -15.76
N SER A 309 -25.43 6.14 -16.65
CA SER A 309 -25.64 4.81 -17.22
C SER A 309 -24.46 4.41 -18.12
N ARG A 310 -24.11 3.12 -18.13
CA ARG A 310 -22.92 2.62 -18.83
C ARG A 310 -23.05 1.13 -19.16
N ASP A 311 -22.17 0.64 -20.02
CA ASP A 311 -21.97 -0.80 -20.19
C ASP A 311 -21.24 -1.39 -18.98
N ILE A 312 -21.82 -2.43 -18.43
CA ILE A 312 -21.40 -3.19 -17.25
C ILE A 312 -20.94 -4.57 -17.69
N VAL A 313 -19.75 -5.00 -17.26
CA VAL A 313 -19.33 -6.41 -17.31
C VAL A 313 -19.83 -7.11 -16.05
N THR A 314 -20.79 -8.02 -16.22
CA THR A 314 -21.38 -8.83 -15.14
C THR A 314 -20.68 -10.19 -15.04
N LEU A 315 -20.77 -10.87 -13.89
CA LEU A 315 -20.26 -12.25 -13.75
C LEU A 315 -20.91 -13.21 -14.76
N GLY A 316 -22.16 -12.96 -15.17
CA GLY A 316 -22.96 -13.91 -15.95
C GLY A 316 -23.08 -15.25 -15.23
N THR A 317 -22.77 -16.34 -15.96
CA THR A 317 -22.71 -17.71 -15.41
C THR A 317 -21.40 -17.99 -14.66
N SER A 318 -20.42 -17.08 -14.71
CA SER A 318 -19.10 -17.32 -14.15
C SER A 318 -19.08 -17.42 -12.62
N THR A 319 -18.15 -18.23 -12.13
CA THR A 319 -17.74 -18.35 -10.71
C THR A 319 -16.37 -17.72 -10.45
N LYS A 320 -15.74 -17.10 -11.46
CA LYS A 320 -14.48 -16.37 -11.32
C LYS A 320 -14.74 -14.94 -10.87
N PHE A 321 -14.32 -14.63 -9.65
CA PHE A 321 -14.60 -13.34 -9.00
C PHE A 321 -13.50 -12.28 -9.18
N PHE A 322 -12.26 -12.71 -9.46
CA PHE A 322 -11.06 -11.87 -9.45
C PHE A 322 -10.33 -11.78 -10.81
N GLU A 323 -10.86 -12.41 -11.85
CA GLU A 323 -10.30 -12.42 -13.21
C GLU A 323 -11.44 -12.50 -14.25
N SER A 324 -11.15 -12.03 -15.47
CA SER A 324 -12.10 -12.10 -16.59
C SER A 324 -12.32 -13.53 -17.07
N ASP A 325 -13.55 -13.83 -17.51
CA ASP A 325 -13.97 -15.17 -17.90
C ASP A 325 -14.94 -15.15 -19.10
N PRO A 326 -14.94 -16.14 -20.01
CA PRO A 326 -15.91 -16.22 -21.11
C PRO A 326 -17.38 -16.32 -20.66
N GLY A 327 -17.65 -16.71 -19.42
CA GLY A 327 -19.00 -16.68 -18.84
C GLY A 327 -19.47 -15.27 -18.40
N ASN A 328 -18.61 -14.26 -18.45
CA ASN A 328 -18.99 -12.87 -18.15
C ASN A 328 -19.84 -12.26 -19.26
N VAL A 329 -20.93 -11.58 -18.88
CA VAL A 329 -21.90 -11.02 -19.84
C VAL A 329 -21.92 -9.49 -19.73
N LYS A 330 -21.84 -8.82 -20.89
CA LYS A 330 -22.04 -7.36 -20.97
C LYS A 330 -23.52 -7.01 -21.01
N LYS A 331 -23.91 -5.95 -20.30
CA LYS A 331 -25.19 -5.25 -20.49
C LYS A 331 -25.05 -3.76 -20.22
N THR A 332 -25.85 -2.92 -20.84
CA THR A 332 -26.00 -1.54 -20.40
C THR A 332 -26.86 -1.51 -19.12
N GLY A 333 -26.51 -0.65 -18.17
CA GLY A 333 -27.21 -0.52 -16.89
C GLY A 333 -26.92 0.79 -16.16
N SER A 334 -27.58 1.01 -15.03
CA SER A 334 -27.43 2.24 -14.24
C SER A 334 -26.25 2.16 -13.25
N ALA A 335 -25.79 3.32 -12.75
CA ALA A 335 -24.83 3.37 -11.65
C ALA A 335 -25.29 2.58 -10.40
N LYS A 336 -26.59 2.69 -10.06
CA LYS A 336 -27.20 1.94 -8.94
C LYS A 336 -27.10 0.42 -9.17
N GLU A 337 -27.48 -0.03 -10.37
CA GLU A 337 -27.42 -1.44 -10.75
C GLU A 337 -25.99 -2.00 -10.75
N LEU A 338 -25.01 -1.24 -11.27
CA LEU A 338 -23.59 -1.61 -11.15
C LEU A 338 -23.20 -1.84 -9.69
N THR A 339 -23.62 -0.97 -8.78
CA THR A 339 -23.30 -1.10 -7.36
C THR A 339 -24.00 -2.25 -6.66
N ASP A 340 -25.26 -2.55 -7.00
CA ASP A 340 -25.97 -3.71 -6.48
C ASP A 340 -25.29 -5.01 -6.93
N LEU A 341 -24.91 -5.11 -8.21
CA LEU A 341 -24.21 -6.27 -8.76
C LEU A 341 -22.77 -6.41 -8.22
N ARG A 342 -22.11 -5.31 -7.86
CA ARG A 342 -20.80 -5.32 -7.17
C ARG A 342 -20.90 -5.84 -5.73
N ALA A 343 -21.88 -5.36 -4.97
CA ALA A 343 -22.15 -5.88 -3.63
C ALA A 343 -22.54 -7.37 -3.68
N GLU A 344 -23.35 -7.77 -4.67
CA GLU A 344 -23.71 -9.18 -4.87
C GLU A 344 -22.53 -10.04 -5.36
N SER A 345 -21.60 -9.51 -6.16
CA SER A 345 -20.36 -10.20 -6.54
C SER A 345 -19.52 -10.55 -5.30
N ALA A 346 -19.33 -9.58 -4.39
CA ALA A 346 -18.64 -9.79 -3.12
C ALA A 346 -19.40 -10.75 -2.18
N ARG A 347 -20.73 -10.66 -2.10
CA ARG A 347 -21.58 -11.60 -1.34
C ARG A 347 -21.49 -13.02 -1.89
N ARG A 348 -21.62 -13.21 -3.21
CA ARG A 348 -21.41 -14.50 -3.89
C ARG A 348 -20.02 -15.07 -3.59
N TYR A 349 -18.99 -14.23 -3.49
CA TYR A 349 -17.68 -14.69 -3.07
C TYR A 349 -17.68 -15.22 -1.64
N LEU A 350 -18.16 -14.46 -0.65
CA LEU A 350 -18.24 -14.93 0.75
C LEU A 350 -19.03 -16.24 0.87
N VAL A 351 -20.16 -16.36 0.17
CA VAL A 351 -20.97 -17.60 0.12
C VAL A 351 -20.19 -18.76 -0.50
N SER A 352 -19.43 -18.52 -1.58
CA SER A 352 -18.54 -19.55 -2.18
C SER A 352 -17.44 -20.05 -1.23
N GLN A 353 -17.07 -19.24 -0.24
CA GLN A 353 -16.09 -19.60 0.78
C GLN A 353 -16.72 -20.23 2.04
N GLY A 354 -18.04 -20.51 2.02
CA GLY A 354 -18.76 -21.18 3.11
C GLY A 354 -19.35 -20.24 4.17
N ILE A 355 -19.46 -18.94 3.91
CA ILE A 355 -20.20 -18.02 4.80
C ILE A 355 -21.70 -18.12 4.48
N SER A 356 -22.52 -18.35 5.51
CA SER A 356 -23.95 -18.60 5.33
C SER A 356 -24.72 -17.36 4.83
N VAL A 357 -25.77 -17.62 4.03
CA VAL A 357 -26.48 -16.60 3.22
C VAL A 357 -27.17 -15.54 4.07
N GLU A 358 -27.82 -15.93 5.17
CA GLU A 358 -28.52 -15.06 6.11
C GLU A 358 -27.60 -14.19 6.98
N ARG A 359 -26.28 -14.41 6.89
CA ARG A 359 -25.25 -13.56 7.52
C ARG A 359 -24.75 -12.43 6.61
N ILE A 360 -25.15 -12.40 5.33
CA ILE A 360 -24.66 -11.42 4.35
C ILE A 360 -25.83 -10.73 3.63
N SER A 361 -25.95 -9.44 3.87
CA SER A 361 -26.85 -8.53 3.15
C SER A 361 -26.08 -7.60 2.21
N THR A 362 -26.75 -7.02 1.21
CA THR A 362 -26.13 -6.19 0.17
C THR A 362 -26.93 -4.91 -0.07
N LYS A 363 -26.24 -3.82 -0.46
CA LYS A 363 -26.85 -2.54 -0.84
C LYS A 363 -25.94 -1.80 -1.81
N GLY A 364 -26.34 -1.62 -3.07
CA GLY A 364 -25.69 -0.65 -3.95
C GLY A 364 -26.08 0.78 -3.58
N GLU A 365 -25.10 1.66 -3.36
CA GLU A 365 -25.31 3.10 -3.08
C GLU A 365 -25.32 3.96 -4.37
N GLY A 366 -24.94 3.37 -5.51
CA GLY A 366 -24.74 4.07 -6.77
C GLY A 366 -23.55 5.04 -6.75
N GLY A 367 -23.57 5.97 -7.71
CA GLY A 367 -22.48 6.92 -7.93
C GLY A 367 -22.56 8.23 -7.16
N LYS A 368 -23.33 8.30 -6.06
CA LYS A 368 -23.50 9.53 -5.27
C LYS A 368 -22.56 9.57 -4.07
N GLU A 369 -22.30 8.43 -3.44
CA GLU A 369 -21.38 8.28 -2.29
C GLU A 369 -19.94 8.05 -2.76
N MET A 370 -19.43 8.97 -3.58
CA MET A 370 -18.02 8.99 -4.03
C MET A 370 -17.12 9.56 -2.92
N VAL A 371 -15.93 8.98 -2.77
CA VAL A 371 -14.88 9.41 -1.82
C VAL A 371 -13.88 10.38 -2.43
N TYR A 372 -13.74 10.36 -3.76
CA TYR A 372 -12.98 11.34 -4.56
C TYR A 372 -13.88 11.94 -5.66
N PRO A 373 -13.59 13.14 -6.17
CA PRO A 373 -14.24 13.68 -7.37
C PRO A 373 -14.16 12.72 -8.57
N GLN A 374 -15.17 12.74 -9.45
CA GLN A 374 -15.27 11.79 -10.57
C GLN A 374 -14.08 11.83 -11.54
N THR A 375 -13.38 12.97 -11.59
CA THR A 375 -12.21 13.27 -12.43
C THR A 375 -10.87 13.21 -11.68
N SER A 376 -10.87 12.84 -10.40
CA SER A 376 -9.66 12.76 -9.55
C SER A 376 -8.65 11.73 -10.08
N VAL A 377 -7.36 11.94 -9.83
CA VAL A 377 -6.30 10.92 -10.04
C VAL A 377 -6.52 9.66 -9.19
N TYR A 378 -7.37 9.75 -8.15
CA TYR A 378 -7.81 8.65 -7.30
C TYR A 378 -9.27 8.21 -7.54
N ALA A 379 -9.90 8.63 -8.63
CA ALA A 379 -11.30 8.29 -8.92
C ALA A 379 -11.56 6.77 -9.08
N ASN A 380 -10.51 5.95 -9.26
CA ASN A 380 -10.61 4.49 -9.19
C ASN A 380 -11.07 3.98 -7.81
N TYR A 381 -10.76 4.68 -6.72
CA TYR A 381 -11.18 4.31 -5.37
C TYR A 381 -12.67 4.62 -5.09
N ASN A 382 -13.38 5.25 -6.04
CA ASN A 382 -14.84 5.29 -6.01
C ASN A 382 -15.47 3.95 -6.40
N ASP A 383 -14.76 3.13 -7.18
CA ASP A 383 -15.15 1.75 -7.54
C ASP A 383 -14.82 0.78 -6.39
N ARG A 384 -15.43 1.01 -5.23
CA ARG A 384 -15.19 0.30 -3.96
C ARG A 384 -16.38 -0.50 -3.42
N ILE A 385 -16.12 -1.25 -2.35
CA ILE A 385 -17.12 -1.72 -1.39
C ILE A 385 -16.76 -1.24 0.02
N GLU A 386 -17.77 -1.02 0.85
CA GLU A 386 -17.63 -0.83 2.30
C GLU A 386 -18.39 -1.96 3.01
N VAL A 387 -17.95 -2.35 4.21
CA VAL A 387 -18.61 -3.41 4.98
C VAL A 387 -19.02 -2.88 6.36
N GLU A 388 -20.33 -2.86 6.59
CA GLU A 388 -20.95 -2.64 7.89
C GLU A 388 -21.02 -3.99 8.60
N VAL A 389 -20.35 -4.14 9.75
CA VAL A 389 -20.42 -5.36 10.56
C VAL A 389 -21.53 -5.20 11.60
N ILE A 390 -22.62 -5.94 11.40
CA ILE A 390 -23.81 -5.90 12.24
C ILE A 390 -23.63 -6.89 13.38
N ARG A 391 -23.63 -6.37 14.61
CA ARG A 391 -23.60 -7.13 15.86
C ARG A 391 -25.00 -7.42 16.38
N HIS A 392 -25.12 -8.51 17.13
CA HIS A 392 -26.24 -8.89 17.98
C HIS A 392 -25.66 -9.34 19.32
#